data_AF-A0A970A9K5-F1
#
_entry.id   AF-A0A970A9K5-F1
#
_cell.length_a   1.000
_cell.length_b   1.000
_cell.length_c   1.000
_cell.angle_alpha   90.00
_cell.angle_beta   90.00
_cell.angle_gamma   90.00
#
_symmetry.space_group_name_H-M   'P 1'
#
loop_
_entity.id
_entity.type
_entity.pdbx_description
1 polymer ?
#
loop_
_entity_poly.entity_id
_entity_poly.type
_entity_poly.pdbx_seq_one_letter_code
_entity_poly.pdbx_strand_id
1 'polypeptide(L)'
;MKTKNLFYIILLVPLIFFSQGCNFFEAFEDTMNEKTAGDLISEGNHKLGEGKFAEALERFERAAEKESSDEANRGKASAQAALAGFTLLEAMDLLQHGHTPSNSAQGFFETAKQLKSRETLEQALMTMDIIKNKNQGDFAFLGIARTVIITKLILDKYDTNKNGKLDYPDQIRFDMPDKSFPEWTILYSAFSSSSGQLSIDRAYSEIAIGFKGPGLPYTAMAPFSGTTAQGSYAELNQRLLKACSDLADKIKFAESQAALSEEAFIDAIIVMDGNS
;
A
#
# COMPACT_ATOMS: atom_id res chain seq x y z
N MET A 1 -40.41 68.44 -15.44
CA MET A 1 -39.69 68.90 -14.23
C MET A 1 -38.93 67.70 -13.66
N LYS A 2 -37.60 67.76 -13.68
CA LYS A 2 -36.56 67.02 -12.90
C LYS A 2 -36.86 65.62 -12.31
N THR A 3 -36.26 64.59 -12.91
CA THR A 3 -35.37 63.52 -12.36
C THR A 3 -35.39 63.15 -10.86
N LYS A 4 -35.52 61.84 -10.57
CA LYS A 4 -34.50 60.92 -9.97
C LYS A 4 -35.16 59.54 -9.67
N ASN A 5 -34.82 58.47 -10.41
CA ASN A 5 -33.96 57.32 -10.01
C ASN A 5 -34.44 56.59 -8.73
N LEU A 6 -34.65 55.26 -8.68
CA LEU A 6 -33.62 54.24 -8.94
C LEU A 6 -34.25 52.81 -8.87
N PHE A 7 -34.02 52.02 -9.92
CA PHE A 7 -33.96 50.54 -9.97
C PHE A 7 -35.19 49.67 -9.64
N TYR A 8 -35.90 49.24 -10.70
CA TYR A 8 -36.39 47.86 -10.85
C TYR A 8 -36.19 47.46 -12.32
N ILE A 9 -34.96 47.02 -12.61
CA ILE A 9 -34.60 46.46 -13.91
C ILE A 9 -34.98 44.97 -13.88
N ILE A 10 -35.99 44.65 -14.69
CA ILE A 10 -36.06 43.52 -15.62
C ILE A 10 -36.03 42.11 -14.98
N LEU A 11 -37.19 41.44 -14.89
CA LEU A 11 -37.75 40.52 -15.89
C LEU A 11 -37.01 39.17 -15.97
N LEU A 12 -37.73 38.11 -15.58
CA LEU A 12 -37.67 36.75 -16.13
C LEU A 12 -36.34 36.26 -16.74
N VAL A 13 -35.67 35.37 -16.02
CA VAL A 13 -34.98 34.20 -16.61
C VAL A 13 -35.26 32.98 -15.73
N PRO A 14 -36.27 32.14 -16.06
CA PRO A 14 -36.38 30.79 -15.55
C PRO A 14 -35.70 29.85 -16.56
N LEU A 15 -34.37 29.77 -16.57
CA LEU A 15 -33.62 28.76 -17.33
C LEU A 15 -32.14 28.85 -16.96
N ILE A 16 -31.48 27.69 -16.85
CA ILE A 16 -30.08 27.45 -16.44
C ILE A 16 -29.88 27.30 -14.92
N PHE A 17 -30.54 26.31 -14.30
CA PHE A 17 -29.91 25.49 -13.23
C PHE A 17 -30.33 24.02 -13.29
N PHE A 18 -30.83 23.54 -14.44
CA PHE A 18 -31.27 22.16 -14.63
C PHE A 18 -30.14 21.16 -14.99
N SER A 19 -28.87 21.51 -14.80
CA SER A 19 -27.73 20.57 -14.93
C SER A 19 -26.93 20.35 -13.65
N GLN A 20 -27.36 20.94 -12.52
CA GLN A 20 -26.76 20.77 -11.19
C GLN A 20 -27.76 20.16 -10.18
N GLY A 21 -28.95 19.77 -10.65
CA GLY A 21 -30.06 19.30 -9.82
C GLY A 21 -29.85 17.94 -9.14
N CYS A 22 -28.91 17.10 -9.61
CA CYS A 22 -28.60 15.85 -8.91
C CYS A 22 -27.78 16.11 -7.64
N ASN A 23 -26.80 17.01 -7.67
CA ASN A 23 -25.90 17.23 -6.54
C ASN A 23 -26.53 18.10 -5.44
N PHE A 24 -27.40 19.06 -5.78
CA PHE A 24 -28.03 19.92 -4.78
C PHE A 24 -29.14 19.20 -4.01
N PHE A 25 -29.92 18.33 -4.66
CA PHE A 25 -30.93 17.54 -3.97
C PHE A 25 -30.32 16.39 -3.15
N GLU A 26 -29.26 15.71 -3.63
CA GLU A 26 -28.51 14.75 -2.78
C GLU A 26 -27.89 15.43 -1.55
N ALA A 27 -27.27 16.60 -1.70
CA ALA A 27 -26.69 17.33 -0.58
C ALA A 27 -27.75 17.84 0.42
N PHE A 28 -28.97 18.16 -0.06
CA PHE A 28 -30.09 18.62 0.76
C PHE A 28 -30.83 17.45 1.45
N GLU A 29 -30.84 16.26 0.84
CA GLU A 29 -31.40 15.03 1.41
C GLU A 29 -30.43 14.40 2.43
N ASP A 30 -29.11 14.43 2.17
CA ASP A 30 -28.04 14.07 3.12
C ASP A 30 -28.05 14.95 4.39
N THR A 31 -28.58 16.18 4.31
CA THR A 31 -28.72 17.07 5.48
C THR A 31 -30.02 16.87 6.26
N MET A 32 -31.03 16.21 5.68
CA MET A 32 -32.30 15.94 6.37
C MET A 32 -32.37 14.56 7.04
N ASN A 33 -31.59 13.58 6.59
CA ASN A 33 -31.43 12.29 7.25
C ASN A 33 -29.95 12.08 7.56
N GLU A 34 -29.53 12.38 8.79
CA GLU A 34 -28.15 12.16 9.21
C GLU A 34 -27.83 10.65 9.15
N LYS A 35 -27.10 10.23 8.12
CA LYS A 35 -26.69 8.83 7.93
C LYS A 35 -25.93 8.32 9.14
N THR A 36 -26.21 7.08 9.54
CA THR A 36 -25.48 6.42 10.62
C THR A 36 -24.08 6.01 10.14
N ALA A 37 -23.17 5.69 11.08
CA ALA A 37 -21.87 5.14 10.72
C ALA A 37 -22.00 3.84 9.90
N GLY A 38 -22.98 2.99 10.22
CA GLY A 38 -23.27 1.75 9.48
C GLY A 38 -23.73 2.00 8.04
N ASP A 39 -24.58 3.01 7.81
CA ASP A 39 -25.03 3.38 6.46
C ASP A 39 -23.85 3.85 5.60
N LEU A 40 -22.98 4.69 6.18
CA LEU A 40 -21.78 5.19 5.51
C LEU A 40 -20.79 4.07 5.19
N ILE A 41 -20.61 3.09 6.08
CA ILE A 41 -19.78 1.90 5.83
C ILE A 41 -20.35 1.08 4.67
N SER A 42 -21.67 0.86 4.65
CA SER A 42 -22.34 0.10 3.59
C SER A 42 -22.18 0.80 2.22
N GLU A 43 -22.40 2.11 2.17
CA GLU A 43 -22.15 2.92 0.97
C GLU A 43 -20.68 2.88 0.55
N GLY A 44 -19.75 3.01 1.51
CA GLY A 44 -18.32 2.91 1.27
C GLY A 44 -17.93 1.58 0.64
N ASN A 45 -18.43 0.46 1.17
CA ASN A 45 -18.19 -0.88 0.62
C ASN A 45 -18.76 -1.03 -0.80
N HIS A 46 -19.95 -0.47 -1.06
CA HIS A 46 -20.53 -0.47 -2.39
C HIS A 46 -19.66 0.31 -3.39
N LYS A 47 -19.24 1.53 -3.04
CA LYS A 47 -18.35 2.36 -3.86
C LYS A 47 -16.99 1.71 -4.08
N LEU A 48 -16.44 1.04 -3.07
CA LEU A 48 -15.19 0.30 -3.16
C LEU A 48 -15.31 -0.83 -4.20
N GLY A 49 -16.41 -1.58 -4.19
CA GLY A 49 -16.70 -2.63 -5.18
C GLY A 49 -16.92 -2.10 -6.61
N GLU A 50 -17.40 -0.86 -6.76
CA GLU A 50 -17.51 -0.18 -8.06
C GLU A 50 -16.19 0.41 -8.58
N GLY A 51 -15.10 0.33 -7.81
CA GLY A 51 -13.82 0.97 -8.15
C GLY A 51 -13.78 2.49 -7.91
N LYS A 52 -14.80 3.05 -7.24
CA LYS A 52 -14.89 4.50 -6.91
C LYS A 52 -14.16 4.80 -5.62
N PHE A 53 -12.83 4.60 -5.61
CA PHE A 53 -12.03 4.58 -4.39
C PHE A 53 -12.01 5.91 -3.62
N ALA A 54 -12.06 7.05 -4.30
CA ALA A 54 -12.12 8.36 -3.65
C ALA A 54 -13.45 8.58 -2.91
N GLU A 55 -14.58 8.22 -3.55
CA GLU A 55 -15.91 8.29 -2.92
C GLU A 55 -16.02 7.29 -1.76
N ALA A 56 -15.46 6.09 -1.93
CA ALA A 56 -15.41 5.09 -0.85
C ALA A 56 -14.62 5.62 0.36
N LEU A 57 -13.46 6.22 0.12
CA LEU A 57 -12.63 6.82 1.17
C LEU A 57 -13.40 7.90 1.94
N GLU A 58 -14.05 8.82 1.24
CA GLU A 58 -14.85 9.88 1.86
C GLU A 58 -15.94 9.30 2.78
N ARG A 59 -16.62 8.24 2.35
CA ARG A 59 -17.66 7.57 3.16
C ARG A 59 -17.09 6.92 4.40
N PHE A 60 -15.95 6.22 4.30
CA PHE A 60 -15.30 5.62 5.46
C PHE A 60 -14.71 6.64 6.43
N GLU A 61 -14.21 7.77 5.94
CA GLU A 61 -13.75 8.87 6.81
C GLU A 61 -14.90 9.49 7.59
N ARG A 62 -16.02 9.81 6.93
CA ARG A 62 -17.24 10.29 7.61
C ARG A 62 -17.79 9.25 8.60
N ALA A 63 -17.70 7.96 8.29
CA ALA A 63 -18.09 6.89 9.21
C ALA A 63 -17.17 6.87 10.46
N ALA A 64 -15.85 6.96 10.27
CA ALA A 64 -14.87 6.96 11.35
C ALA A 64 -14.95 8.21 12.24
N GLU A 65 -15.34 9.36 11.69
CA GLU A 65 -15.62 10.58 12.44
C GLU A 65 -16.83 10.45 13.38
N LYS A 66 -17.86 9.71 12.95
CA LYS A 66 -19.05 9.42 13.76
C LYS A 66 -18.76 8.35 14.80
N GLU A 67 -18.16 7.25 14.37
CA GLU A 67 -17.81 6.13 15.21
C GLU A 67 -16.51 5.49 14.71
N SER A 68 -15.45 5.63 15.50
CA SER A 68 -14.16 5.01 15.19
C SER A 68 -14.24 3.49 15.41
N SER A 69 -14.70 2.78 14.39
CA SER A 69 -14.83 1.32 14.38
C SER A 69 -13.72 0.66 13.57
N ASP A 70 -13.43 -0.60 13.90
CA ASP A 70 -12.48 -1.42 13.12
C ASP A 70 -12.94 -1.60 11.67
N GLU A 71 -14.25 -1.62 11.41
CA GLU A 71 -14.81 -1.75 10.06
C GLU A 71 -14.63 -0.47 9.23
N ALA A 72 -14.89 0.71 9.81
CA ALA A 72 -14.63 1.98 9.14
C ALA A 72 -13.14 2.15 8.82
N ASN A 73 -12.25 1.81 9.76
CA ASN A 73 -10.81 1.86 9.54
C ASN A 73 -10.34 0.86 8.48
N ARG A 74 -10.90 -0.36 8.44
CA ARG A 74 -10.60 -1.36 7.40
C ARG A 74 -11.00 -0.87 6.02
N GLY A 75 -12.19 -0.29 5.90
CA GLY A 75 -12.68 0.31 4.66
C GLY A 75 -11.80 1.48 4.22
N LYS A 76 -11.46 2.38 5.15
CA LYS A 76 -10.56 3.51 4.92
C LYS A 76 -9.20 3.04 4.40
N ALA A 77 -8.57 2.07 5.06
CA ALA A 77 -7.28 1.50 4.64
C ALA A 77 -7.38 0.87 3.24
N SER A 78 -8.44 0.11 2.96
CA SER A 78 -8.64 -0.52 1.65
C SER A 78 -8.81 0.50 0.53
N ALA A 79 -9.58 1.56 0.77
CA ALA A 79 -9.79 2.64 -0.19
C ALA A 79 -8.51 3.45 -0.44
N GLN A 80 -7.75 3.78 0.62
CA GLN A 80 -6.44 4.42 0.51
C GLN A 80 -5.47 3.56 -0.30
N ALA A 81 -5.41 2.25 -0.03
CA ALA A 81 -4.53 1.34 -0.76
C ALA A 81 -4.91 1.27 -2.25
N ALA A 82 -6.20 1.20 -2.56
CA ALA A 82 -6.67 1.18 -3.94
C ALA A 82 -6.34 2.48 -4.69
N LEU A 83 -6.44 3.64 -4.03
CA LEU A 83 -5.97 4.93 -4.57
C LEU A 83 -4.46 4.93 -4.82
N ALA A 84 -3.69 4.26 -3.96
CA ALA A 84 -2.26 4.04 -4.15
C ALA A 84 -1.92 3.08 -5.30
N GLY A 85 -2.91 2.46 -5.94
CA GLY A 85 -2.71 1.44 -6.98
C GLY A 85 -2.46 0.04 -6.42
N PHE A 86 -2.90 -0.23 -5.18
CA PHE A 86 -2.74 -1.52 -4.52
C PHE A 86 -4.10 -2.10 -4.13
N THR A 87 -4.40 -3.31 -4.61
CA THR A 87 -5.42 -4.15 -4.01
C THR A 87 -4.80 -5.49 -3.63
N LEU A 88 -5.26 -6.09 -2.52
CA LEU A 88 -4.71 -7.36 -2.05
C LEU A 88 -4.86 -8.47 -3.10
N LEU A 89 -6.00 -8.51 -3.80
CA LEU A 89 -6.28 -9.53 -4.80
C LEU A 89 -5.36 -9.43 -6.02
N GLU A 90 -5.20 -8.21 -6.57
CA GLU A 90 -4.29 -7.99 -7.71
C GLU A 90 -2.83 -8.24 -7.34
N ALA A 91 -2.42 -7.79 -6.14
CA ALA A 91 -1.08 -8.06 -5.64
C ALA A 91 -0.83 -9.57 -5.48
N MET A 92 -1.79 -10.30 -4.93
CA MET A 92 -1.69 -11.76 -4.83
C MET A 92 -1.61 -12.45 -6.19
N ASP A 93 -2.40 -12.00 -7.16
CA ASP A 93 -2.37 -12.58 -8.51
C ASP A 93 -0.99 -12.38 -9.17
N LEU A 94 -0.43 -11.16 -9.08
CA LEU A 94 0.92 -10.87 -9.57
C LEU A 94 2.00 -11.68 -8.83
N LEU A 95 1.89 -11.82 -7.51
CA LEU A 95 2.85 -12.56 -6.69
C LEU A 95 2.79 -14.08 -6.92
N GLN A 96 1.63 -14.62 -7.26
CA GLN A 96 1.46 -16.07 -7.42
C GLN A 96 1.58 -16.53 -8.88
N HIS A 97 1.21 -15.68 -9.83
CA HIS A 97 1.11 -16.03 -11.25
C HIS A 97 1.86 -15.08 -12.19
N GLY A 98 2.16 -13.85 -11.77
CA GLY A 98 2.72 -12.80 -12.64
C GLY A 98 4.19 -12.97 -13.03
N HIS A 99 4.92 -13.88 -12.38
CA HIS A 99 6.35 -14.07 -12.62
C HIS A 99 6.81 -15.50 -12.31
N THR A 100 7.94 -15.91 -12.91
CA THR A 100 8.57 -17.21 -12.65
C THR A 100 10.05 -17.01 -12.34
N PRO A 101 10.55 -17.51 -11.19
CA PRO A 101 9.83 -18.33 -10.23
C PRO A 101 9.04 -17.49 -9.20
N SER A 102 7.78 -17.89 -8.93
CA SER A 102 6.84 -17.25 -7.96
C SER A 102 7.28 -17.24 -6.48
N ASN A 103 8.46 -17.77 -6.19
CA ASN A 103 9.06 -17.79 -4.85
C ASN A 103 10.27 -16.86 -4.72
N SER A 104 10.44 -15.92 -5.67
CA SER A 104 11.52 -14.93 -5.70
C SER A 104 11.01 -13.54 -5.35
N ALA A 105 11.92 -12.66 -4.92
CA ALA A 105 11.62 -11.26 -4.61
C ALA A 105 11.10 -10.45 -5.82
N GLN A 106 11.37 -10.92 -7.05
CA GLN A 106 10.98 -10.25 -8.29
C GLN A 106 9.48 -9.91 -8.33
N GLY A 107 8.61 -10.79 -7.83
CA GLY A 107 7.18 -10.52 -7.75
C GLY A 107 6.81 -9.28 -6.95
N PHE A 108 7.52 -9.02 -5.85
CA PHE A 108 7.30 -7.82 -5.06
C PHE A 108 7.79 -6.57 -5.79
N PHE A 109 8.91 -6.64 -6.50
CA PHE A 109 9.37 -5.55 -7.36
C PHE A 109 8.37 -5.25 -8.48
N GLU A 110 7.86 -6.27 -9.17
CA GLU A 110 6.83 -6.09 -10.21
C GLU A 110 5.52 -5.51 -9.65
N THR A 111 5.11 -5.95 -8.46
CA THR A 111 3.95 -5.39 -7.75
C THR A 111 4.20 -3.92 -7.37
N ALA A 112 5.39 -3.60 -6.88
CA ALA A 112 5.77 -2.24 -6.50
C ALA A 112 5.80 -1.27 -7.69
N LYS A 113 6.15 -1.75 -8.89
CA LYS A 113 6.11 -0.94 -10.14
C LYS A 113 4.70 -0.48 -10.52
N GLN A 114 3.66 -1.22 -10.10
CA GLN A 114 2.26 -0.84 -10.36
C GLN A 114 1.74 0.24 -9.39
N LEU A 115 2.48 0.54 -8.31
CA LEU A 115 2.06 1.56 -7.35
C LEU A 115 2.09 2.97 -7.95
N LYS A 116 1.03 3.71 -7.67
CA LYS A 116 0.87 5.13 -8.02
C LYS A 116 1.45 6.06 -6.95
N SER A 117 1.36 5.68 -5.67
CA SER A 117 1.95 6.44 -4.56
C SER A 117 2.36 5.53 -3.41
N ARG A 118 3.63 5.57 -3.04
CA ARG A 118 4.15 4.85 -1.86
C ARG A 118 3.56 5.44 -0.58
N GLU A 119 3.52 6.76 -0.47
CA GLU A 119 3.05 7.50 0.70
C GLU A 119 1.57 7.19 1.00
N THR A 120 0.71 7.10 -0.02
CA THR A 120 -0.69 6.73 0.17
C THR A 120 -0.84 5.28 0.65
N LEU A 121 0.01 4.35 0.17
CA LEU A 121 0.01 2.97 0.68
C LEU A 121 0.54 2.89 2.12
N GLU A 122 1.54 3.71 2.48
CA GLU A 122 2.01 3.82 3.86
C GLU A 122 0.90 4.32 4.80
N GLN A 123 0.09 5.29 4.38
CA GLN A 123 -1.08 5.74 5.13
C GLN A 123 -2.13 4.65 5.29
N ALA A 124 -2.38 3.87 4.22
CA ALA A 124 -3.27 2.71 4.28
C ALA A 124 -2.78 1.67 5.29
N LEU A 125 -1.47 1.39 5.27
CA LEU A 125 -0.82 0.48 6.20
C LEU A 125 -0.97 0.95 7.64
N MET A 126 -0.72 2.23 7.94
CA MET A 126 -0.91 2.82 9.27
C MET A 126 -2.36 2.71 9.74
N THR A 127 -3.32 2.97 8.84
CA THR A 127 -4.75 2.88 9.14
C THR A 127 -5.18 1.44 9.42
N MET A 128 -4.68 0.47 8.66
CA MET A 128 -4.93 -0.95 8.94
C MET A 128 -4.28 -1.39 10.26
N ASP A 129 -3.13 -0.80 10.61
CA ASP A 129 -2.36 -1.20 11.78
C ASP A 129 -3.04 -0.83 13.12
N ILE A 130 -3.86 0.22 13.15
CA ILE A 130 -4.59 0.64 14.36
C ILE A 130 -5.82 -0.24 14.67
N ILE A 131 -6.26 -1.09 13.74
CA ILE A 131 -7.40 -1.99 13.93
C ILE A 131 -7.12 -2.96 15.08
N LYS A 132 -8.05 -3.07 16.03
CA LYS A 132 -7.85 -3.91 17.23
C LYS A 132 -8.14 -5.38 16.94
N ASN A 133 -9.26 -5.66 16.29
CA ASN A 133 -9.71 -7.01 15.97
C ASN A 133 -9.35 -7.36 14.52
N LYS A 134 -8.06 -7.57 14.27
CA LYS A 134 -7.56 -7.96 12.96
C LYS A 134 -7.96 -9.40 12.62
N ASN A 135 -8.50 -9.59 11.42
CA ASN A 135 -8.75 -10.91 10.83
C ASN A 135 -7.58 -11.33 9.93
N GLN A 136 -7.65 -12.53 9.34
CA GLN A 136 -6.59 -13.04 8.45
C GLN A 136 -6.36 -12.16 7.22
N GLY A 137 -7.42 -11.60 6.63
CA GLY A 137 -7.31 -10.69 5.49
C GLY A 137 -6.55 -9.40 5.85
N ASP A 138 -6.73 -8.88 7.06
CA ASP A 138 -5.99 -7.71 7.54
C ASP A 138 -4.50 -8.01 7.70
N PHE A 139 -4.15 -9.19 8.23
CA PHE A 139 -2.76 -9.63 8.32
C PHE A 139 -2.12 -9.87 6.95
N ALA A 140 -2.87 -10.47 6.01
CA ALA A 140 -2.41 -10.64 4.63
C ALA A 140 -2.16 -9.29 3.95
N PHE A 141 -3.09 -8.34 4.11
CA PHE A 141 -2.93 -6.96 3.64
C PHE A 141 -1.68 -6.32 4.22
N LEU A 142 -1.54 -6.31 5.56
CA LEU A 142 -0.41 -5.67 6.24
C LEU A 142 0.93 -6.23 5.76
N GLY A 143 1.06 -7.56 5.73
CA GLY A 143 2.31 -8.20 5.37
C GLY A 143 2.70 -7.97 3.90
N ILE A 144 1.75 -8.09 2.97
CA ILE A 144 2.03 -7.83 1.55
C ILE A 144 2.29 -6.34 1.31
N ALA A 145 1.42 -5.45 1.78
CA ALA A 145 1.58 -4.00 1.60
C ALA A 145 2.91 -3.51 2.17
N ARG A 146 3.32 -4.00 3.35
CA ARG A 146 4.63 -3.67 3.95
C ARG A 146 5.79 -4.11 3.07
N THR A 147 5.75 -5.32 2.53
CA THR A 147 6.79 -5.83 1.63
C THR A 147 6.85 -5.05 0.31
N VAL A 148 5.68 -4.66 -0.23
CA VAL A 148 5.59 -3.81 -1.42
C VAL A 148 6.11 -2.39 -1.15
N ILE A 149 5.84 -1.80 0.02
CA ILE A 149 6.40 -0.49 0.41
C ILE A 149 7.92 -0.56 0.49
N ILE A 150 8.48 -1.61 1.10
CA ILE A 150 9.94 -1.80 1.22
C ILE A 150 10.58 -1.90 -0.17
N THR A 151 10.03 -2.74 -1.05
CA THR A 151 10.54 -2.86 -2.43
C THR A 151 10.36 -1.58 -3.24
N LYS A 152 9.23 -0.88 -3.08
CA LYS A 152 9.03 0.43 -3.71
C LYS A 152 10.02 1.47 -3.21
N LEU A 153 10.37 1.48 -1.92
CA LEU A 153 11.38 2.37 -1.36
C LEU A 153 12.78 2.09 -1.94
N ILE A 154 13.13 0.82 -2.15
CA ILE A 154 14.39 0.42 -2.81
C ILE A 154 14.39 0.88 -4.27
N LEU A 155 13.30 0.65 -5.01
CA LEU A 155 13.13 1.16 -6.37
C LEU A 155 13.25 2.68 -6.41
N ASP A 156 12.47 3.41 -5.62
CA ASP A 156 12.49 4.88 -5.65
C ASP A 156 13.87 5.47 -5.33
N LYS A 157 14.68 4.77 -4.51
CA LYS A 157 16.04 5.19 -4.17
C LYS A 157 17.05 4.91 -5.29
N TYR A 158 16.92 3.80 -6.02
CA TYR A 158 17.95 3.29 -6.93
C TYR A 158 17.50 3.13 -8.39
N ASP A 159 16.27 3.53 -8.73
CA ASP A 159 15.73 3.74 -10.08
C ASP A 159 15.62 5.26 -10.32
N THR A 160 16.77 5.93 -10.43
CA THR A 160 16.87 7.38 -10.63
C THR A 160 16.33 7.82 -11.99
N ASN A 161 16.33 6.93 -12.98
CA ASN A 161 15.78 7.23 -14.31
C ASN A 161 14.26 6.96 -14.41
N LYS A 162 13.65 6.39 -13.36
CA LYS A 162 12.21 6.11 -13.22
C LYS A 162 11.65 5.17 -14.30
N ASN A 163 12.45 4.20 -14.74
CA ASN A 163 12.05 3.24 -15.77
C ASN A 163 11.37 1.97 -15.19
N GLY A 164 11.24 1.89 -13.86
CA GLY A 164 10.71 0.74 -13.16
C GLY A 164 11.71 -0.42 -13.06
N LYS A 165 13.01 -0.15 -13.08
CA LYS A 165 14.09 -1.13 -12.89
C LYS A 165 15.21 -0.48 -12.09
N LEU A 166 15.97 -1.29 -11.37
CA LEU A 166 17.15 -0.79 -10.69
C LEU A 166 18.18 -0.32 -11.72
N ASP A 167 18.76 0.85 -11.47
CA ASP A 167 19.61 1.55 -12.44
C ASP A 167 20.91 0.80 -12.77
N TYR A 168 21.58 1.24 -13.83
CA TYR A 168 22.91 0.75 -14.17
C TYR A 168 23.96 1.18 -13.13
N PRO A 169 25.12 0.47 -13.05
CA PRO A 169 26.11 0.72 -12.03
C PRO A 169 26.64 2.16 -11.92
N ASP A 170 26.73 2.87 -13.03
CA ASP A 170 27.22 4.26 -13.08
C ASP A 170 26.23 5.29 -12.52
N GLN A 171 24.99 4.88 -12.27
CA GLN A 171 23.87 5.71 -11.82
C GLN A 171 23.52 5.49 -10.34
N ILE A 172 23.95 4.37 -9.75
CA ILE A 172 23.79 4.09 -8.32
C ILE A 172 24.97 4.68 -7.55
N ARG A 173 24.67 5.40 -6.46
CA ARG A 173 25.65 5.95 -5.52
C ARG A 173 25.32 5.47 -4.12
N PHE A 174 26.32 4.97 -3.40
CA PHE A 174 26.12 4.44 -2.03
C PHE A 174 25.73 5.55 -1.04
N ASP A 175 26.32 6.73 -1.21
CA ASP A 175 26.30 7.82 -0.24
C ASP A 175 25.53 9.05 -0.72
N MET A 176 24.84 9.01 -1.88
CA MET A 176 24.05 10.17 -2.31
C MET A 176 23.03 10.49 -1.21
N PRO A 177 23.22 11.60 -0.48
CA PRO A 177 22.17 12.16 0.34
C PRO A 177 21.32 12.90 -0.68
N ASP A 178 20.62 12.13 -1.52
CA ASP A 178 19.43 12.67 -2.13
C ASP A 178 18.56 13.02 -0.94
N LYS A 179 18.34 14.31 -0.70
CA LYS A 179 17.64 14.83 0.50
C LYS A 179 16.24 14.20 0.67
N SER A 180 15.80 13.46 -0.33
CA SER A 180 14.57 12.69 -0.45
C SER A 180 14.62 11.30 0.19
N PHE A 181 15.80 10.68 0.38
CA PHE A 181 15.93 9.27 0.86
C PHE A 181 17.01 9.07 1.93
N PRO A 182 16.76 8.25 2.98
CA PRO A 182 17.78 7.89 3.97
C PRO A 182 18.97 7.14 3.36
N GLU A 183 20.11 7.18 4.05
CA GLU A 183 21.30 6.37 3.74
C GLU A 183 20.97 4.87 3.83
N TRP A 184 21.72 4.03 3.10
CA TRP A 184 21.50 2.58 3.08
C TRP A 184 21.54 1.95 4.47
N THR A 185 22.49 2.35 5.32
CA THR A 185 22.62 1.82 6.69
C THR A 185 21.37 2.08 7.55
N ILE A 186 20.73 3.25 7.36
CA ILE A 186 19.47 3.60 8.03
C ILE A 186 18.33 2.74 7.49
N LEU A 187 18.26 2.56 6.17
CA LEU A 187 17.26 1.71 5.53
C LEU A 187 17.40 0.25 5.95
N TYR A 188 18.62 -0.30 5.90
CA TYR A 188 18.93 -1.65 6.33
C TYR A 188 18.49 -1.88 7.78
N SER A 189 18.85 -0.97 8.70
CA SER A 189 18.43 -1.04 10.11
C SER A 189 16.90 -1.06 10.26
N ALA A 190 16.18 -0.26 9.46
CA ALA A 190 14.72 -0.27 9.45
C ALA A 190 14.16 -1.62 8.93
N PHE A 191 14.73 -2.14 7.84
CA PHE A 191 14.32 -3.40 7.19
C PHE A 191 14.61 -4.63 8.08
N SER A 192 15.75 -4.64 8.76
CA SER A 192 16.19 -5.73 9.64
C SER A 192 15.61 -5.66 11.05
N SER A 193 14.89 -4.59 11.39
CA SER A 193 14.23 -4.49 12.70
C SER A 193 13.20 -5.61 12.88
N SER A 194 12.90 -6.01 14.12
CA SER A 194 11.96 -7.10 14.39
C SER A 194 10.48 -6.69 14.35
N SER A 195 10.18 -5.40 14.51
CA SER A 195 8.80 -4.91 14.68
C SER A 195 8.51 -3.55 14.05
N GLY A 196 9.51 -2.89 13.46
CA GLY A 196 9.36 -1.57 12.84
C GLY A 196 8.36 -1.57 11.69
N GLN A 197 7.89 -0.39 11.28
CA GLN A 197 6.93 -0.27 10.18
C GLN A 197 7.51 -0.75 8.84
N LEU A 198 8.82 -0.64 8.63
CA LEU A 198 9.49 -1.15 7.44
C LEU A 198 10.19 -2.50 7.70
N SER A 199 9.82 -3.21 8.76
CA SER A 199 10.41 -4.50 9.12
C SER A 199 9.97 -5.62 8.18
N ILE A 200 10.94 -6.35 7.65
CA ILE A 200 10.68 -7.56 6.86
C ILE A 200 10.25 -8.71 7.77
N ASP A 201 10.81 -8.84 8.98
CA ASP A 201 10.40 -9.86 9.94
C ASP A 201 8.93 -9.71 10.36
N ARG A 202 8.49 -8.46 10.54
CA ARG A 202 7.09 -8.14 10.79
C ARG A 202 6.22 -8.48 9.59
N ALA A 203 6.62 -8.05 8.38
CA ALA A 203 5.89 -8.37 7.15
C ALA A 203 5.74 -9.89 6.98
N TYR A 204 6.83 -10.62 7.16
CA TYR A 204 6.88 -12.08 7.09
C TYR A 204 5.91 -12.73 8.08
N SER A 205 5.89 -12.25 9.33
CA SER A 205 4.98 -12.74 10.37
C SER A 205 3.51 -12.44 10.04
N GLU A 206 3.23 -11.24 9.52
CA GLU A 206 1.90 -10.83 9.08
C GLU A 206 1.42 -11.70 7.90
N ILE A 207 2.27 -11.98 6.90
CA ILE A 207 2.00 -12.93 5.80
C ILE A 207 1.72 -14.33 6.38
N ALA A 208 2.57 -14.80 7.30
CA ALA A 208 2.44 -16.12 7.90
C ALA A 208 1.13 -16.30 8.69
N ILE A 209 0.62 -15.24 9.32
CA ILE A 209 -0.68 -15.25 10.01
C ILE A 209 -1.82 -15.17 8.99
N GLY A 210 -1.74 -14.24 8.04
CA GLY A 210 -2.80 -13.97 7.07
C GLY A 210 -3.10 -15.14 6.14
N PHE A 211 -2.10 -15.95 5.83
CA PHE A 211 -2.22 -17.09 4.92
C PHE A 211 -2.20 -18.47 5.60
N LYS A 212 -2.22 -18.50 6.94
CA LYS A 212 -2.34 -19.74 7.71
C LYS A 212 -3.69 -20.39 7.47
N GLY A 213 -3.72 -21.66 7.10
CA GLY A 213 -4.97 -22.35 6.78
C GLY A 213 -4.77 -23.77 6.27
N PRO A 214 -5.70 -24.28 5.44
CA PRO A 214 -5.54 -25.60 4.84
C PRO A 214 -4.25 -25.72 4.03
N GLY A 215 -3.60 -26.89 4.11
CA GLY A 215 -2.40 -27.20 3.33
C GLY A 215 -1.44 -28.11 4.09
N LEU A 216 -0.17 -28.08 3.69
CA LEU A 216 0.88 -28.89 4.31
C LEU A 216 1.51 -28.17 5.51
N PRO A 217 1.97 -28.91 6.54
CA PRO A 217 2.76 -28.34 7.61
C PRO A 217 3.99 -27.60 7.07
N TYR A 218 4.21 -26.39 7.57
CA TYR A 218 5.37 -25.58 7.23
C TYR A 218 5.83 -24.81 8.47
N THR A 219 7.16 -24.77 8.65
CA THR A 219 7.80 -23.94 9.68
C THR A 219 8.29 -22.68 9.00
N ALA A 220 7.55 -21.60 9.18
CA ALA A 220 7.95 -20.29 8.73
C ALA A 220 9.05 -19.77 9.66
N MET A 221 10.16 -19.26 9.12
CA MET A 221 11.26 -18.70 9.89
C MET A 221 11.52 -17.26 9.43
N ALA A 222 11.36 -16.31 10.35
CA ALA A 222 11.58 -14.90 10.05
C ALA A 222 13.06 -14.68 9.66
N PRO A 223 13.34 -13.99 8.55
CA PRO A 223 14.65 -14.04 7.90
C PRO A 223 15.78 -13.26 8.60
N PHE A 224 15.46 -12.34 9.51
CA PHE A 224 16.46 -11.61 10.32
C PHE A 224 16.57 -12.15 11.75
N SER A 225 15.45 -12.31 12.46
CA SER A 225 15.46 -12.77 13.86
C SER A 225 15.56 -14.29 14.02
N GLY A 226 15.27 -15.07 12.98
CA GLY A 226 15.17 -16.52 13.06
C GLY A 226 13.95 -17.02 13.86
N THR A 227 13.02 -16.13 14.22
CA THR A 227 11.81 -16.50 14.96
C THR A 227 10.97 -17.47 14.13
N THR A 228 10.60 -18.59 14.73
CA THR A 228 9.82 -19.63 14.03
C THR A 228 8.34 -19.54 14.35
N ALA A 229 7.51 -19.77 13.34
CA ALA A 229 6.08 -19.95 13.46
C ALA A 229 5.66 -21.21 12.72
N GLN A 230 4.88 -22.07 13.38
CA GLN A 230 4.36 -23.30 12.78
C GLN A 230 2.91 -23.12 12.32
N GLY A 231 2.61 -23.68 11.16
CA GLY A 231 1.27 -23.65 10.60
C GLY A 231 1.10 -24.63 9.46
N SER A 232 -0.06 -24.57 8.82
CA SER A 232 -0.35 -25.28 7.58
C SER A 232 -0.66 -24.25 6.50
N TYR A 233 -0.16 -24.50 5.30
CA TYR A 233 -0.18 -23.54 4.21
C TYR A 233 -0.33 -24.24 2.87
N ALA A 234 -1.19 -23.70 2.01
CA ALA A 234 -1.21 -24.05 0.60
C ALA A 234 0.15 -23.72 -0.04
N GLU A 235 0.52 -24.45 -1.10
CA GLU A 235 1.83 -24.32 -1.73
C GLU A 235 2.11 -22.88 -2.21
N LEU A 236 1.13 -22.23 -2.85
CA LEU A 236 1.25 -20.84 -3.31
C LEU A 236 1.54 -19.87 -2.15
N ASN A 237 0.96 -20.10 -0.97
CA ASN A 237 1.20 -19.29 0.21
C ASN A 237 2.62 -19.53 0.79
N GLN A 238 3.13 -20.77 0.70
CA GLN A 238 4.52 -21.05 1.05
C GLN A 238 5.51 -20.36 0.10
N ARG A 239 5.18 -20.27 -1.20
CA ARG A 239 6.00 -19.55 -2.18
C ARG A 239 6.05 -18.05 -1.87
N LEU A 240 4.95 -17.45 -1.43
CA LEU A 240 4.93 -16.06 -0.98
C LEU A 240 5.84 -15.82 0.23
N LEU A 241 5.81 -16.71 1.24
CA LEU A 241 6.75 -16.64 2.36
C LEU A 241 8.20 -16.75 1.89
N LYS A 242 8.49 -17.68 0.98
CA LYS A 242 9.82 -17.83 0.38
C LYS A 242 10.26 -16.58 -0.42
N ALA A 243 9.37 -15.94 -1.16
CA ALA A 243 9.65 -14.70 -1.87
C ALA A 243 10.01 -13.56 -0.90
N CYS A 244 9.32 -13.48 0.25
CA CYS A 244 9.64 -12.51 1.30
C CYS A 244 11.01 -12.83 1.94
N SER A 245 11.34 -14.10 2.15
CA SER A 245 12.68 -14.53 2.60
C SER A 245 13.76 -14.22 1.57
N ASP A 246 13.52 -14.44 0.28
CA ASP A 246 14.46 -14.13 -0.80
C ASP A 246 14.77 -12.63 -0.86
N LEU A 247 13.76 -11.76 -0.66
CA LEU A 247 13.98 -10.32 -0.53
C LEU A 247 14.91 -9.99 0.65
N ALA A 248 14.68 -10.61 1.80
CA ALA A 248 15.52 -10.42 2.98
C ALA A 248 16.95 -10.89 2.75
N ASP A 249 17.14 -12.03 2.07
CA ASP A 249 18.45 -12.57 1.74
C ASP A 249 19.21 -11.65 0.78
N LYS A 250 18.53 -11.09 -0.23
CA LYS A 250 19.12 -10.08 -1.12
C LYS A 250 19.51 -8.80 -0.38
N ILE A 251 18.70 -8.33 0.57
CA ILE A 251 19.02 -7.15 1.39
C ILE A 251 20.22 -7.42 2.31
N LYS A 252 20.27 -8.59 2.96
CA LYS A 252 21.45 -9.02 3.76
C LYS A 252 22.70 -9.12 2.89
N PHE A 253 22.56 -9.63 1.67
CA PHE A 253 23.66 -9.72 0.73
C PHE A 253 24.18 -8.34 0.34
N ALA A 254 23.30 -7.42 -0.05
CA ALA A 254 23.68 -6.03 -0.35
C ALA A 254 24.41 -5.36 0.83
N GLU A 255 23.91 -5.51 2.07
CA GLU A 255 24.61 -5.01 3.26
C GLU A 255 26.01 -5.60 3.43
N SER A 256 26.16 -6.90 3.19
CA SER A 256 27.48 -7.55 3.28
C SER A 256 28.46 -7.00 2.23
N GLN A 257 27.97 -6.61 1.05
CA GLN A 257 28.78 -6.03 -0.02
C GLN A 257 29.12 -4.56 0.25
N ALA A 258 28.19 -3.80 0.86
CA ALA A 258 28.42 -2.43 1.31
C ALA A 258 29.62 -2.31 2.25
N ALA A 259 29.85 -3.33 3.10
CA ALA A 259 31.00 -3.38 3.98
C ALA A 259 32.34 -3.65 3.25
N LEU A 260 32.31 -4.08 1.98
CA LEU A 260 33.49 -4.38 1.18
C LEU A 260 33.88 -3.21 0.27
N SER A 261 32.94 -2.74 -0.57
CA SER A 261 33.17 -1.63 -1.50
C SER A 261 31.85 -1.11 -2.08
N GLU A 262 31.87 0.12 -2.59
CA GLU A 262 30.73 0.71 -3.31
C GLU A 262 30.39 -0.08 -4.59
N GLU A 263 31.38 -0.53 -5.36
CA GLU A 263 31.18 -1.33 -6.58
C GLU A 263 30.45 -2.66 -6.28
N ALA A 264 30.91 -3.39 -5.27
CA ALA A 264 30.27 -4.64 -4.86
C ALA A 264 28.83 -4.43 -4.37
N PHE A 265 28.58 -3.31 -3.68
CA PHE A 265 27.22 -2.94 -3.25
C PHE A 265 26.31 -2.69 -4.45
N ILE A 266 26.78 -1.91 -5.42
CA ILE A 266 26.04 -1.58 -6.63
C ILE A 266 25.66 -2.87 -7.38
N ASP A 267 26.61 -3.78 -7.57
CA ASP A 267 26.37 -5.09 -8.21
C ASP A 267 25.31 -5.92 -7.46
N ALA A 268 25.29 -5.85 -6.13
CA ALA A 268 24.27 -6.52 -5.33
C ALA A 268 22.88 -5.87 -5.43
N ILE A 269 22.82 -4.54 -5.59
CA ILE A 269 21.56 -3.83 -5.77
C ILE A 269 20.95 -4.15 -7.14
N ILE A 270 21.69 -4.04 -8.24
CA ILE A 270 21.12 -4.19 -9.61
C ILE A 270 20.46 -5.54 -9.85
N VAL A 271 20.94 -6.61 -9.20
CA VAL A 271 20.38 -7.97 -9.34
C VAL A 271 19.23 -8.26 -8.37
N MET A 272 18.86 -7.29 -7.53
CA MET A 272 17.86 -7.48 -6.48
C MET A 272 16.45 -7.67 -7.06
N ASP A 273 16.10 -6.93 -8.12
CA ASP A 273 14.80 -7.01 -8.77
C ASP A 273 14.67 -8.20 -9.76
N GLY A 274 15.75 -8.97 -9.95
CA GLY A 274 15.79 -10.16 -10.81
C GLY A 274 15.99 -9.87 -12.31
N ASN A 275 16.18 -8.60 -12.71
CA ASN A 275 16.44 -8.23 -14.10
C ASN A 275 17.95 -8.13 -14.38
N SER A 276 18.62 -9.27 -14.43
CA SER A 276 20.02 -9.38 -14.88
C SER A 276 20.12 -10.17 -16.19
#